data_AF-A0AAW0ZP32-F1
#
_entry.id   AF-A0AAW0ZP32-F1
#
_cell.length_a   1.000
_cell.length_b   1.000
_cell.length_c   1.000
_cell.angle_alpha   90.00
_cell.angle_beta   90.00
_cell.angle_gamma   90.00
#
_symmetry.space_group_name_H-M   'P 1'
#
loop_
_entity.id
_entity.type
_entity.pdbx_description
1 polymer ?
#
loop_
_entity_poly.entity_id
_entity_poly.type
_entity_poly.pdbx_seq_one_letter_code
_entity_poly.pdbx_strand_id
1 'polypeptide(L)'
;MAKMDLSLLRSKFRGSMLGALIGDCTGSPYDDGDQLTNGMKLVLQKSFDKLEGPPFKAPVMQFTDDSAMTYSLAKSLVDRKELDVVDVAKKFVKCYYQEPNRGYGMGVTTVFQKLRGNKFTDISSPAKEQFNGQGSWGNGGAMRVAPVALFSYGNYDKLLDTVRKVTRITHAHKVGIDGAILQATAIYQSLRLDPNEELNVINFIDDLIRKMNQIEKDEEGLGLSEPQPYKVQLRVVKSLISENDEGLHDEKVTQKLGNSVAALYSVPTAIFCFLRAQKPIAGIQTDNPFRRAVQYAISLGGDTDTIGSMTGAIAGAFYGEEKINSNLLQHLEASEEFRILGDRLFELSVAR
;
A
#
# COMPACT_ATOMS: atom_id res chain seq x y z
N MET A 1 -6.61 -8.85 24.95
CA MET A 1 -7.34 -8.30 23.79
C MET A 1 -8.69 -8.99 23.74
N ALA A 2 -9.79 -8.24 23.78
CA ALA A 2 -11.09 -8.82 23.45
C ALA A 2 -11.02 -9.44 22.05
N LYS A 3 -11.65 -10.59 21.86
CA LYS A 3 -11.66 -11.27 20.55
C LYS A 3 -12.40 -10.36 19.57
N MET A 4 -11.71 -9.80 18.59
CA MET A 4 -12.33 -8.94 17.58
C MET A 4 -13.47 -9.71 16.91
N ASP A 5 -14.62 -9.05 16.77
CA ASP A 5 -15.77 -9.64 16.09
C ASP A 5 -15.37 -10.09 14.67
N LEU A 6 -15.78 -11.31 14.31
CA LEU A 6 -15.44 -11.90 13.01
C LEU A 6 -16.11 -11.16 11.85
N SER A 7 -17.27 -10.54 12.08
CA SER A 7 -17.93 -9.73 11.05
C SER A 7 -17.13 -8.44 10.78
N LEU A 8 -16.70 -7.76 11.85
CA LEU A 8 -15.79 -6.62 11.76
C LEU A 8 -14.46 -7.00 11.10
N LEU A 9 -13.83 -8.12 11.50
CA LEU A 9 -12.57 -8.55 10.90
C LEU A 9 -12.72 -8.84 9.40
N ARG A 10 -13.81 -9.48 8.98
CA ARG A 10 -14.12 -9.68 7.55
C ARG A 10 -14.29 -8.34 6.82
N SER A 11 -15.01 -7.39 7.41
CA SER A 11 -15.16 -6.03 6.88
C SER A 11 -13.80 -5.34 6.71
N LYS A 12 -12.85 -5.52 7.65
CA LYS A 12 -11.48 -4.99 7.56
C LYS A 12 -10.64 -5.63 6.45
N PHE A 13 -10.83 -6.92 6.19
CA PHE A 13 -10.16 -7.60 5.07
C PHE A 13 -10.63 -7.04 3.72
N ARG A 14 -11.94 -6.89 3.55
CA ARG A 14 -12.52 -6.24 2.37
C ARG A 14 -12.07 -4.79 2.26
N GLY A 15 -12.14 -4.05 3.36
CA GLY A 15 -11.73 -2.66 3.45
C GLY A 15 -10.28 -2.46 3.01
N SER A 16 -9.36 -3.33 3.44
CA SER A 16 -7.95 -3.24 3.02
C SER A 16 -7.75 -3.47 1.52
N MET A 17 -8.40 -4.50 0.95
CA MET A 17 -8.32 -4.77 -0.49
C MET A 17 -8.94 -3.63 -1.31
N LEU A 18 -10.16 -3.22 -0.95
CA LEU A 18 -10.87 -2.11 -1.62
C LEU A 18 -10.15 -0.79 -1.44
N GLY A 19 -9.53 -0.55 -0.28
CA GLY A 19 -8.77 0.65 -0.01
C GLY A 19 -7.54 0.79 -0.89
N ALA A 20 -6.83 -0.30 -1.15
CA ALA A 20 -5.74 -0.32 -2.13
C ALA A 20 -6.25 0.08 -3.52
N LEU A 21 -7.32 -0.57 -3.98
CA LEU A 21 -7.95 -0.29 -5.29
C LEU A 21 -8.44 1.17 -5.41
N ILE A 22 -9.09 1.70 -4.38
CA ILE A 22 -9.59 3.08 -4.36
C ILE A 22 -8.44 4.05 -4.48
N GLY A 23 -7.37 3.86 -3.69
CA GLY A 23 -6.21 4.72 -3.70
C GLY A 23 -5.51 4.75 -5.06
N ASP A 24 -5.31 3.59 -5.68
CA ASP A 24 -4.79 3.44 -7.04
C ASP A 24 -5.69 4.16 -8.06
N CYS A 25 -6.94 3.73 -8.21
CA CYS A 25 -7.83 4.27 -9.24
C CYS A 25 -8.04 5.77 -9.09
N THR A 26 -8.21 6.28 -7.87
CA THR A 26 -8.46 7.71 -7.65
C THR A 26 -7.20 8.57 -7.64
N GLY A 27 -6.03 7.97 -7.39
CA GLY A 27 -4.74 8.64 -7.44
C GLY A 27 -4.18 8.76 -8.85
N SER A 28 -4.29 7.72 -9.68
CA SER A 28 -3.66 7.67 -11.02
C SER A 28 -3.96 8.85 -11.95
N PRO A 29 -5.12 9.54 -11.92
CA PRO A 29 -5.32 10.74 -12.73
C PRO A 29 -4.42 11.93 -12.35
N TYR A 30 -3.73 11.85 -11.21
CA TYR A 30 -2.88 12.88 -10.62
C TYR A 30 -1.41 12.42 -10.48
N ASP A 31 -1.05 11.26 -11.04
CA ASP A 31 0.32 10.74 -11.05
C ASP A 31 1.13 11.42 -12.18
N ASP A 32 1.49 12.68 -11.95
CA ASP A 32 2.29 13.50 -12.88
C ASP A 32 3.69 13.83 -12.35
N GLY A 33 4.04 13.34 -11.15
CA GLY A 33 5.34 13.54 -10.52
C GLY A 33 5.54 14.91 -9.84
N ASP A 34 4.58 15.84 -9.97
CA ASP A 34 4.67 17.20 -9.45
C ASP A 34 3.80 17.40 -8.20
N GLN A 35 4.00 18.54 -7.52
CA GLN A 35 3.09 18.95 -6.45
C GLN A 35 1.76 19.44 -7.03
N LEU A 36 0.65 18.97 -6.46
CA LEU A 36 -0.67 19.43 -6.85
C LEU A 36 -0.87 20.90 -6.50
N THR A 37 -1.27 21.69 -7.49
CA THR A 37 -1.69 23.08 -7.27
C THR A 37 -2.98 23.15 -6.45
N ASN A 38 -3.25 24.30 -5.82
CA ASN A 38 -4.52 24.53 -5.10
C ASN A 38 -5.76 24.30 -5.98
N GLY A 39 -5.66 24.61 -7.29
CA GLY A 39 -6.72 24.35 -8.26
C GLY A 39 -6.96 22.85 -8.45
N MET A 40 -5.89 22.06 -8.57
CA MET A 40 -5.98 20.59 -8.67
C MET A 40 -6.53 19.96 -7.39
N LYS A 41 -6.15 20.46 -6.21
CA LYS A 41 -6.73 20.02 -4.93
C LYS A 41 -8.24 20.29 -4.83
N LEU A 42 -8.71 21.42 -5.36
CA LEU A 42 -10.15 21.70 -5.45
C LEU A 42 -10.85 20.76 -6.44
N VAL A 43 -10.22 20.43 -7.58
CA VAL A 43 -10.73 19.43 -8.53
C VAL A 43 -10.82 18.05 -7.87
N LEU A 44 -9.79 17.66 -7.11
CA LEU A 44 -9.75 16.41 -6.34
C LEU A 44 -10.91 16.33 -5.34
N GLN A 45 -11.15 17.38 -4.56
CA GLN A 45 -12.29 17.48 -3.64
C GLN A 45 -13.61 17.25 -4.38
N LYS A 46 -13.84 17.99 -5.48
CA LYS A 46 -15.05 17.85 -6.30
C LYS A 46 -15.19 16.47 -6.95
N SER A 47 -14.07 15.84 -7.30
CA SER A 47 -14.05 14.49 -7.85
C SER A 47 -14.59 13.49 -6.83
N PHE A 48 -14.06 13.49 -5.60
CA PHE A 48 -14.57 12.65 -4.52
C PHE A 48 -16.04 12.96 -4.20
N ASP A 49 -16.43 14.24 -4.10
CA ASP A 49 -17.83 14.62 -3.85
C ASP A 49 -18.77 14.08 -4.92
N LYS A 50 -18.34 14.05 -6.18
CA LYS A 50 -19.10 13.51 -7.29
C LYS A 50 -19.17 11.98 -7.24
N LEU A 51 -18.06 11.29 -6.95
CA LEU A 51 -17.99 9.83 -6.87
C LEU A 51 -18.79 9.27 -5.68
N GLU A 52 -18.83 10.00 -4.57
CA GLU A 52 -19.59 9.61 -3.37
C GLU A 52 -21.05 10.07 -3.40
N GLY A 53 -21.38 11.00 -4.28
CA GLY A 53 -22.73 11.54 -4.49
C GLY A 53 -23.68 10.56 -5.18
N PRO A 54 -24.85 11.03 -5.67
CA PRO A 54 -25.80 10.19 -6.38
C PRO A 54 -25.16 9.48 -7.58
N PRO A 55 -25.49 8.20 -7.84
CA PRO A 55 -24.91 7.45 -8.95
C PRO A 55 -25.10 8.16 -10.29
N PHE A 56 -24.04 8.15 -11.11
CA PHE A 56 -24.06 8.71 -12.46
C PHE A 56 -23.43 7.75 -13.47
N LYS A 57 -23.74 7.93 -14.76
CA LYS A 57 -23.10 7.13 -15.81
C LYS A 57 -21.76 7.78 -16.20
N ALA A 58 -20.68 7.02 -16.07
CA ALA A 58 -19.36 7.35 -16.58
C ALA A 58 -18.57 6.07 -16.87
N PRO A 59 -17.50 6.15 -17.69
CA PRO A 59 -16.52 5.08 -17.77
C PRO A 59 -15.99 4.73 -16.38
N VAL A 60 -15.74 3.45 -16.15
CA VAL A 60 -15.05 3.00 -14.93
C VAL A 60 -13.62 3.54 -14.91
N MET A 61 -13.19 3.96 -13.73
CA MET A 61 -11.82 4.32 -13.44
C MET A 61 -11.00 3.04 -13.43
N GLN A 62 -10.03 3.00 -14.34
CA GLN A 62 -9.13 1.87 -14.48
C GLN A 62 -8.08 1.89 -13.39
N PHE A 63 -7.69 0.70 -12.92
CA PHE A 63 -6.57 0.57 -11.98
C PHE A 63 -5.21 0.53 -12.70
N THR A 64 -4.11 0.75 -12.00
CA THR A 64 -2.74 0.69 -12.53
C THR A 64 -2.04 -0.65 -12.20
N ASP A 65 -0.72 -0.72 -12.34
CA ASP A 65 0.04 -1.91 -11.99
C ASP A 65 -0.04 -2.23 -10.49
N ASP A 66 -0.29 -1.24 -9.63
CA ASP A 66 -0.60 -1.38 -8.21
C ASP A 66 -1.64 -2.46 -7.95
N SER A 67 -2.85 -2.25 -8.47
CA SER A 67 -3.95 -3.19 -8.31
C SER A 67 -3.77 -4.44 -9.15
N ALA A 68 -3.18 -4.35 -10.35
CA ALA A 68 -2.94 -5.53 -11.18
C ALA A 68 -2.03 -6.56 -10.47
N MET A 69 -0.96 -6.07 -9.83
CA MET A 69 -0.05 -6.90 -9.04
C MET A 69 -0.66 -7.31 -7.71
N THR A 70 -1.42 -6.44 -7.04
CA THR A 70 -2.16 -6.76 -5.80
C THR A 70 -3.16 -7.90 -6.03
N TYR A 71 -3.98 -7.78 -7.08
CA TYR A 71 -4.95 -8.78 -7.49
C TYR A 71 -4.29 -10.11 -7.81
N SER A 72 -3.20 -10.08 -8.59
CA SER A 72 -2.44 -11.28 -8.97
C SER A 72 -1.86 -12.01 -7.76
N LEU A 73 -1.34 -11.26 -6.77
CA LEU A 73 -0.82 -11.82 -5.53
C LEU A 73 -1.93 -12.44 -4.67
N ALA A 74 -3.02 -11.70 -4.44
CA ALA A 74 -4.19 -12.19 -3.71
C ALA A 74 -4.73 -13.48 -4.35
N LYS A 75 -4.86 -13.49 -5.67
CA LYS A 75 -5.35 -14.64 -6.41
C LYS A 75 -4.42 -15.84 -6.28
N SER A 76 -3.10 -15.65 -6.28
CA SER A 76 -2.15 -16.76 -6.00
C SER A 76 -2.36 -17.36 -4.62
N LEU A 77 -2.40 -16.52 -3.59
CA LEU A 77 -2.59 -16.97 -2.20
C LEU A 77 -3.92 -17.71 -2.01
N VAL A 78 -4.99 -17.25 -2.67
CA VAL A 78 -6.31 -17.87 -2.63
C VAL A 78 -6.36 -19.18 -3.41
N ASP A 79 -5.84 -19.20 -4.64
CA ASP A 79 -5.89 -20.39 -5.51
C ASP A 79 -5.01 -21.52 -4.93
N ARG A 80 -3.83 -21.18 -4.40
CA ARG A 80 -2.86 -22.17 -3.88
C ARG A 80 -3.10 -22.53 -2.42
N LYS A 81 -3.81 -21.69 -1.66
CA LYS A 81 -4.02 -21.86 -0.21
C LYS A 81 -2.70 -22.06 0.54
N GLU A 82 -1.60 -21.49 0.03
CA GLU A 82 -0.27 -21.41 0.61
C GLU A 82 0.56 -20.42 -0.22
N LEU A 83 1.76 -20.08 0.23
CA LEU A 83 2.66 -19.29 -0.58
C LEU A 83 3.39 -20.19 -1.59
N ASP A 84 3.00 -20.09 -2.86
CA ASP A 84 3.76 -20.62 -3.98
C ASP A 84 4.40 -19.45 -4.75
N VAL A 85 5.68 -19.19 -4.46
CA VAL A 85 6.40 -18.04 -5.04
C VAL A 85 6.52 -18.14 -6.57
N VAL A 86 6.58 -19.36 -7.11
CA VAL A 86 6.64 -19.58 -8.57
C VAL A 86 5.29 -19.27 -9.21
N ASP A 87 4.18 -19.65 -8.58
CA ASP A 87 2.84 -19.28 -9.05
C ASP A 87 2.60 -17.75 -8.98
N VAL A 88 3.06 -17.08 -7.92
CA VAL A 88 3.03 -15.62 -7.82
C VAL A 88 3.80 -14.99 -9.00
N ALA A 89 5.04 -15.44 -9.25
CA ALA A 89 5.85 -14.93 -10.36
C ALA A 89 5.17 -15.16 -11.71
N LYS A 90 4.56 -16.34 -11.93
CA LYS A 90 3.79 -16.64 -13.14
C LYS A 90 2.59 -15.72 -13.31
N LYS A 91 1.85 -15.42 -12.24
CA LYS A 91 0.69 -14.52 -12.29
C LYS A 91 1.10 -13.07 -12.55
N PHE A 92 2.20 -12.58 -11.95
CA PHE A 92 2.77 -11.27 -12.28
C PHE A 92 3.17 -11.14 -13.74
N VAL A 93 3.90 -12.14 -14.27
CA VAL A 93 4.28 -12.14 -15.68
C VAL A 93 3.04 -12.22 -16.57
N LYS A 94 2.06 -13.04 -16.21
CA LYS A 94 0.82 -13.19 -16.98
C LYS A 94 0.03 -11.87 -17.03
N CYS A 95 -0.20 -11.20 -15.89
CA CYS A 95 -0.98 -9.96 -15.88
C CYS A 95 -0.28 -8.86 -16.70
N TYR A 96 1.05 -8.74 -16.60
CA TYR A 96 1.82 -7.80 -17.42
C TYR A 96 1.65 -8.07 -18.93
N TYR A 97 1.78 -9.31 -19.38
CA TYR A 97 1.67 -9.59 -20.82
C TYR A 97 0.24 -9.54 -21.36
N GLN A 98 -0.78 -9.64 -20.49
CA GLN A 98 -2.17 -9.43 -20.89
C GLN A 98 -2.47 -7.94 -21.07
N GLU A 99 -1.96 -7.10 -20.17
CA GLU A 99 -2.25 -5.67 -20.13
C GLU A 99 -0.97 -4.87 -19.81
N PRO A 100 -0.03 -4.72 -20.77
CA PRO A 100 1.28 -4.13 -20.51
C PRO A 100 1.24 -2.62 -20.24
N ASN A 101 0.15 -1.95 -20.62
CA ASN A 101 0.00 -0.50 -20.53
C ASN A 101 -0.65 -0.04 -19.21
N ARG A 102 -0.47 -0.79 -18.12
CA ARG A 102 -1.05 -0.49 -16.80
C ARG A 102 -0.19 0.42 -15.92
N GLY A 103 0.98 0.88 -16.37
CA GLY A 103 1.85 1.77 -15.58
C GLY A 103 3.18 1.15 -15.12
N TYR A 104 3.41 -0.15 -15.39
CA TYR A 104 4.61 -0.86 -14.93
C TYR A 104 5.93 -0.13 -15.20
N GLY A 105 6.72 0.08 -14.15
CA GLY A 105 8.05 0.67 -14.27
C GLY A 105 9.01 -0.15 -15.16
N MET A 106 9.85 0.55 -15.94
CA MET A 106 10.78 -0.06 -16.90
C MET A 106 11.72 -1.14 -16.32
N GLY A 107 12.12 -0.99 -15.05
CA GLY A 107 12.93 -2.00 -14.37
C GLY A 107 12.20 -3.34 -14.24
N VAL A 108 10.93 -3.32 -13.81
CA VAL A 108 10.17 -4.54 -13.54
C VAL A 108 9.75 -5.26 -14.82
N THR A 109 9.52 -4.53 -15.92
CA THR A 109 9.23 -5.15 -17.22
C THR A 109 10.39 -6.03 -17.71
N THR A 110 11.64 -5.60 -17.46
CA THR A 110 12.85 -6.41 -17.74
C THR A 110 12.88 -7.69 -16.89
N VAL A 111 12.45 -7.62 -15.62
CA VAL A 111 12.33 -8.80 -14.76
C VAL A 111 11.31 -9.78 -15.34
N PHE A 112 10.14 -9.29 -15.76
CA PHE A 112 9.11 -10.15 -16.34
C PHE A 112 9.55 -10.84 -17.63
N GLN A 113 10.29 -10.14 -18.49
CA GLN A 113 10.89 -10.72 -19.69
C GLN A 113 11.86 -11.85 -19.35
N LYS A 114 12.76 -11.64 -18.38
CA LYS A 114 13.74 -12.65 -17.93
C LYS A 114 13.08 -13.85 -17.27
N LEU A 115 12.10 -13.64 -16.38
CA LEU A 115 11.32 -14.72 -15.75
C LEU A 115 10.61 -15.58 -16.79
N ARG A 116 9.99 -14.95 -17.81
CA ARG A 116 9.37 -15.68 -18.92
C ARG A 116 10.40 -16.43 -19.76
N GLY A 117 11.52 -15.79 -20.08
CA GLY A 117 12.59 -16.36 -20.90
C GLY A 117 13.27 -17.57 -20.25
N ASN A 118 13.49 -17.52 -18.94
CA ASN A 118 14.04 -18.64 -18.17
C ASN A 118 12.97 -19.67 -17.74
N LYS A 119 11.72 -19.54 -18.21
CA LYS A 119 10.60 -20.45 -17.90
C LYS A 119 10.36 -20.63 -16.39
N PHE A 120 10.64 -19.61 -15.60
CA PHE A 120 10.49 -19.60 -14.13
C PHE A 120 11.37 -20.64 -13.41
N THR A 121 12.46 -21.12 -14.01
CA THR A 121 13.40 -22.00 -13.32
C THR A 121 14.29 -21.25 -12.34
N ASP A 122 14.48 -19.95 -12.57
CA ASP A 122 15.16 -19.03 -11.66
C ASP A 122 14.30 -17.78 -11.46
N ILE A 123 13.69 -17.69 -10.27
CA ILE A 123 12.80 -16.59 -9.89
C ILE A 123 13.50 -15.49 -9.10
N SER A 124 14.80 -15.63 -8.80
CA SER A 124 15.53 -14.71 -7.92
C SER A 124 16.53 -13.84 -8.67
N SER A 125 17.29 -14.40 -9.61
CA SER A 125 18.35 -13.65 -10.31
C SER A 125 17.84 -12.47 -11.14
N PRO A 126 16.68 -12.54 -11.83
CA PRO A 126 16.18 -11.41 -12.60
C PRO A 126 16.07 -10.10 -11.81
N ALA A 127 15.58 -10.17 -10.56
CA ALA A 127 15.45 -9.00 -9.69
C ALA A 127 16.82 -8.53 -9.16
N LYS A 128 17.74 -9.44 -8.87
CA LYS A 128 19.10 -9.13 -8.40
C LYS A 128 19.91 -8.40 -9.45
N GLU A 129 19.77 -8.79 -10.72
CA GLU A 129 20.52 -8.20 -11.84
C GLU A 129 20.11 -6.76 -12.17
N GLN A 130 18.97 -6.27 -11.66
CA GLN A 130 18.58 -4.88 -11.86
C GLN A 130 19.59 -3.92 -11.20
N PHE A 131 19.71 -2.70 -11.75
CA PHE A 131 20.55 -1.63 -11.22
C PHE A 131 21.99 -2.08 -10.94
N ASN A 132 22.62 -2.73 -11.92
CA ASN A 132 24.00 -3.24 -11.85
C ASN A 132 24.23 -4.20 -10.67
N GLY A 133 23.26 -5.06 -10.36
CA GLY A 133 23.39 -6.06 -9.31
C GLY A 133 22.87 -5.62 -7.94
N GLN A 134 22.43 -4.36 -7.79
CA GLN A 134 21.92 -3.84 -6.52
C GLN A 134 20.46 -4.23 -6.26
N GLY A 135 19.68 -4.43 -7.33
CA GLY A 135 18.24 -4.60 -7.27
C GLY A 135 17.47 -3.28 -7.16
N SER A 136 16.16 -3.32 -7.43
CA SER A 136 15.29 -2.14 -7.27
C SER A 136 15.00 -1.81 -5.81
N TRP A 137 15.11 -0.53 -5.45
CA TRP A 137 14.63 0.06 -4.20
C TRP A 137 13.26 0.75 -4.32
N GLY A 138 12.59 0.59 -5.47
CA GLY A 138 11.25 1.14 -5.71
C GLY A 138 10.18 0.56 -4.79
N ASN A 139 9.05 1.25 -4.72
CA ASN A 139 7.90 0.91 -3.89
C ASN A 139 7.00 -0.18 -4.49
N GLY A 140 7.27 -0.67 -5.70
CA GLY A 140 6.43 -1.69 -6.34
C GLY A 140 6.35 -3.04 -5.61
N GLY A 141 7.23 -3.27 -4.62
CA GLY A 141 7.07 -4.33 -3.63
C GLY A 141 6.02 -4.00 -2.58
N ALA A 142 6.02 -2.77 -2.07
CA ALA A 142 5.13 -2.27 -1.03
C ALA A 142 3.69 -2.01 -1.52
N MET A 143 3.53 -1.54 -2.76
CA MET A 143 2.22 -1.24 -3.35
C MET A 143 1.27 -2.44 -3.35
N ARG A 144 1.82 -3.67 -3.39
CA ARG A 144 1.07 -4.91 -3.63
C ARG A 144 0.95 -5.87 -2.45
N VAL A 145 1.45 -5.54 -1.26
CA VAL A 145 1.56 -6.50 -0.13
C VAL A 145 0.34 -6.57 0.78
N ALA A 146 -0.71 -5.79 0.55
CA ALA A 146 -1.94 -5.88 1.34
C ALA A 146 -2.47 -7.33 1.47
N PRO A 147 -2.56 -8.15 0.40
CA PRO A 147 -3.02 -9.53 0.49
C PRO A 147 -2.16 -10.42 1.41
N VAL A 148 -0.87 -10.13 1.52
CA VAL A 148 0.05 -10.88 2.38
C VAL A 148 -0.22 -10.62 3.86
N ALA A 149 -0.50 -9.36 4.21
CA ALA A 149 -0.89 -8.97 5.56
C ALA A 149 -2.19 -9.64 5.99
N LEU A 150 -3.18 -9.71 5.08
CA LEU A 150 -4.45 -10.41 5.29
C LEU A 150 -4.24 -11.93 5.45
N PHE A 151 -3.54 -12.54 4.51
CA PHE A 151 -3.28 -13.99 4.50
C PHE A 151 -2.48 -14.48 5.72
N SER A 152 -1.59 -13.62 6.23
CA SER A 152 -0.72 -13.91 7.36
C SER A 152 -1.25 -13.35 8.67
N TYR A 153 -2.54 -12.97 8.73
CA TYR A 153 -3.13 -12.35 9.91
C TYR A 153 -2.80 -13.13 11.19
N GLY A 154 -2.90 -14.46 11.23
CA GLY A 154 -2.61 -15.23 12.45
C GLY A 154 -1.14 -15.26 12.92
N ASN A 155 -0.15 -14.86 12.10
CA ASN A 155 1.26 -15.08 12.40
C ASN A 155 2.17 -13.98 11.79
N TYR A 156 2.79 -13.18 12.66
CA TYR A 156 3.66 -12.08 12.27
C TYR A 156 4.98 -12.54 11.63
N ASP A 157 5.60 -13.64 12.09
CA ASP A 157 6.83 -14.14 11.46
C ASP A 157 6.57 -14.63 10.04
N LYS A 158 5.42 -15.29 9.84
CA LYS A 158 4.94 -15.68 8.51
C LYS A 158 4.69 -14.48 7.61
N LEU A 159 4.16 -13.36 8.15
CA LEU A 159 4.02 -12.11 7.42
C LEU A 159 5.39 -11.64 6.90
N LEU A 160 6.39 -11.55 7.77
CA LEU A 160 7.72 -11.06 7.40
C LEU A 160 8.40 -11.97 6.36
N ASP A 161 8.33 -13.29 6.54
CA ASP A 161 8.88 -14.26 5.57
C ASP A 161 8.18 -14.19 4.21
N THR A 162 6.84 -14.13 4.21
CA THR A 162 6.04 -14.09 2.98
C THR A 162 6.31 -12.81 2.20
N VAL A 163 6.32 -11.65 2.87
CA VAL A 163 6.63 -10.35 2.23
C VAL A 163 8.02 -10.39 1.60
N ARG A 164 9.05 -10.87 2.30
CA ARG A 164 10.41 -10.97 1.73
C ARG A 164 10.43 -11.82 0.47
N LYS A 165 9.77 -12.98 0.49
CA LYS A 165 9.73 -13.92 -0.65
C LYS A 165 9.02 -13.33 -1.86
N VAL A 166 7.86 -12.70 -1.69
CA VAL A 166 7.09 -12.13 -2.84
C VAL A 166 7.70 -10.84 -3.37
N THR A 167 8.34 -10.04 -2.51
CA THR A 167 8.99 -8.80 -2.91
C THR A 167 10.26 -9.10 -3.71
N ARG A 168 11.05 -10.10 -3.29
CA ARG A 168 12.28 -10.55 -3.98
C ARG A 168 12.08 -11.04 -5.41
N ILE A 169 10.85 -11.36 -5.83
CA ILE A 169 10.53 -11.68 -7.22
C ILE A 169 10.88 -10.50 -8.14
N THR A 170 10.74 -9.25 -7.68
CA THR A 170 10.98 -8.05 -8.50
C THR A 170 11.88 -6.99 -7.86
N HIS A 171 12.04 -6.98 -6.54
CA HIS A 171 12.85 -6.02 -5.78
C HIS A 171 13.83 -6.79 -4.90
N ALA A 172 15.11 -6.79 -5.29
CA ALA A 172 16.17 -7.46 -4.53
C ALA A 172 16.90 -6.52 -3.55
N HIS A 173 16.75 -5.20 -3.71
CA HIS A 173 17.41 -4.24 -2.83
C HIS A 173 16.75 -4.23 -1.44
N LYS A 174 17.58 -4.17 -0.40
CA LYS A 174 17.11 -4.20 1.00
C LYS A 174 16.09 -3.10 1.29
N VAL A 175 16.33 -1.87 0.81
CA VAL A 175 15.38 -0.75 0.97
C VAL A 175 14.00 -1.06 0.37
N GLY A 176 13.92 -1.67 -0.81
CA GLY A 176 12.62 -2.04 -1.40
C GLY A 176 11.91 -3.13 -0.62
N ILE A 177 12.67 -4.13 -0.13
CA ILE A 177 12.15 -5.22 0.70
C ILE A 177 11.63 -4.71 2.05
N ASP A 178 12.43 -3.90 2.74
CA ASP A 178 12.08 -3.36 4.06
C ASP A 178 10.91 -2.39 3.99
N GLY A 179 10.76 -1.63 2.90
CA GLY A 179 9.57 -0.81 2.65
C GLY A 179 8.30 -1.65 2.51
N ALA A 180 8.38 -2.77 1.78
CA ALA A 180 7.27 -3.70 1.68
C ALA A 180 6.93 -4.35 3.04
N ILE A 181 7.94 -4.66 3.85
CA ILE A 181 7.73 -5.15 5.22
C ILE A 181 7.03 -4.10 6.08
N LEU A 182 7.49 -2.84 6.02
CA LEU A 182 6.90 -1.74 6.77
C LEU A 182 5.43 -1.54 6.40
N GLN A 183 5.12 -1.50 5.10
CA GLN A 183 3.74 -1.37 4.61
C GLN A 183 2.85 -2.51 5.11
N ALA A 184 3.30 -3.76 4.93
CA ALA A 184 2.55 -4.93 5.39
C ALA A 184 2.37 -4.95 6.92
N THR A 185 3.36 -4.46 7.67
CA THR A 185 3.31 -4.33 9.13
C THR A 185 2.30 -3.29 9.58
N ALA A 186 2.22 -2.15 8.90
CA ALA A 186 1.22 -1.10 9.18
C ALA A 186 -0.21 -1.61 8.93
N ILE A 187 -0.43 -2.37 7.86
CA ILE A 187 -1.71 -3.04 7.58
C ILE A 187 -2.02 -4.08 8.68
N TYR A 188 -1.05 -4.94 9.01
CA TYR A 188 -1.21 -5.99 10.04
C TYR A 188 -1.56 -5.42 11.43
N GLN A 189 -0.98 -4.29 11.79
CA GLN A 189 -1.28 -3.56 13.01
C GLN A 189 -2.69 -2.95 12.95
N SER A 190 -3.05 -2.32 11.84
CA SER A 190 -4.38 -1.74 11.61
C SER A 190 -5.50 -2.76 11.73
N LEU A 191 -5.31 -3.98 11.21
CA LEU A 191 -6.27 -5.10 11.33
C LEU A 191 -6.60 -5.47 12.78
N ARG A 192 -5.73 -5.14 13.75
CA ARG A 192 -5.87 -5.55 15.17
C ARG A 192 -6.46 -4.50 16.08
N LEU A 193 -6.61 -3.27 15.60
CA LEU A 193 -7.14 -2.16 16.38
C LEU A 193 -8.66 -2.08 16.19
N ASP A 194 -9.40 -1.64 17.19
CA ASP A 194 -10.84 -1.43 17.05
C ASP A 194 -11.11 -0.02 16.50
N PRO A 195 -11.79 0.14 15.34
CA PRO A 195 -12.10 1.46 14.80
C PRO A 195 -13.12 2.25 15.62
N ASN A 196 -13.79 1.63 16.60
CA ASN A 196 -14.67 2.33 17.54
C ASN A 196 -13.89 2.97 18.71
N GLU A 197 -12.61 2.64 18.86
CA GLU A 197 -11.70 3.27 19.83
C GLU A 197 -10.88 4.35 19.13
N GLU A 198 -10.56 5.43 19.87
CA GLU A 198 -9.66 6.46 19.34
C GLU A 198 -8.27 5.87 19.06
N LEU A 199 -7.77 6.04 17.84
CA LEU A 199 -6.44 5.58 17.48
C LEU A 199 -5.37 6.40 18.19
N ASN A 200 -4.62 5.76 19.08
CA ASN A 200 -3.39 6.36 19.60
C ASN A 200 -2.28 6.34 18.53
N VAL A 201 -2.20 7.43 17.75
CA VAL A 201 -1.26 7.58 16.64
C VAL A 201 0.21 7.50 17.07
N ILE A 202 0.54 7.93 18.30
CA ILE A 202 1.91 7.90 18.84
C ILE A 202 2.32 6.46 19.17
N ASN A 203 1.44 5.70 19.84
CA ASN A 203 1.69 4.28 20.08
C ASN A 203 1.76 3.50 18.77
N PHE A 204 0.95 3.90 17.77
CA PHE A 204 0.98 3.25 16.47
C PHE A 204 2.36 3.37 15.82
N ILE A 205 2.88 4.59 15.72
CA ILE A 205 4.19 4.85 15.10
C ILE A 205 5.36 4.32 15.94
N ASP A 206 5.28 4.36 17.28
CA ASP A 206 6.32 3.81 18.16
C ASP A 206 6.46 2.29 18.02
N ASP A 207 5.36 1.56 17.83
CA ASP A 207 5.41 0.13 17.54
C ASP A 207 6.10 -0.15 16.19
N LEU A 208 5.80 0.63 15.15
CA LEU A 208 6.48 0.52 13.85
C LEU A 208 7.97 0.82 13.97
N ILE A 209 8.37 1.89 14.68
CA ILE A 209 9.78 2.23 14.92
C ILE A 209 10.50 1.07 15.62
N ARG A 210 9.88 0.48 16.65
CA ARG A 210 10.45 -0.65 17.38
C ARG A 210 10.63 -1.88 16.50
N LYS A 211 9.61 -2.21 15.70
CA LYS A 211 9.65 -3.36 14.78
C LYS A 211 10.70 -3.15 13.69
N MET A 212 10.73 -1.98 13.05
CA MET A 212 11.75 -1.69 12.02
C MET A 212 13.16 -1.65 12.59
N ASN A 213 13.36 -1.21 13.83
CA ASN A 213 14.66 -1.32 14.49
C ASN A 213 15.16 -2.77 14.62
N GLN A 214 14.26 -3.75 14.71
CA GLN A 214 14.63 -5.18 14.75
C GLN A 214 14.85 -5.77 13.35
N ILE A 215 14.15 -5.24 12.33
CA ILE A 215 14.23 -5.68 10.93
C ILE A 215 15.45 -5.08 10.23
N GLU A 216 15.75 -3.81 10.48
CA GLU A 216 16.87 -3.07 9.90
C GLU A 216 18.17 -3.30 10.67
N LYS A 217 18.43 -4.51 11.15
CA LYS A 217 19.76 -4.84 11.66
C LYS A 217 20.75 -4.89 10.50
N ASP A 218 21.89 -4.24 10.66
CA ASP A 218 22.98 -4.26 9.69
C ASP A 218 23.80 -5.55 9.85
N GLU A 219 23.21 -6.69 9.45
CA GLU A 219 23.87 -7.99 9.48
C GLU A 219 24.74 -8.24 8.23
N GLU A 220 24.50 -7.50 7.14
CA GLU A 220 25.12 -7.74 5.82
C GLU A 220 26.15 -6.66 5.40
N GLY A 221 26.32 -5.57 6.17
CA GLY A 221 27.36 -4.57 5.89
C GLY A 221 27.18 -3.89 4.53
N LEU A 222 25.93 -3.56 4.15
CA LEU A 222 25.56 -3.09 2.81
C LEU A 222 26.11 -1.70 2.44
N GLY A 223 26.91 -1.07 3.32
CA GLY A 223 27.52 0.23 3.06
C GLY A 223 26.50 1.35 2.84
N LEU A 224 25.27 1.20 3.33
CA LEU A 224 24.27 2.26 3.30
C LEU A 224 24.79 3.44 4.13
N SER A 225 24.61 4.66 3.63
CA SER A 225 24.97 5.88 4.37
C SER A 225 24.21 6.00 5.70
N GLU A 226 23.00 5.44 5.74
CA GLU A 226 22.18 5.29 6.93
C GLU A 226 21.83 3.81 7.15
N PRO A 227 22.24 3.18 8.27
CA PRO A 227 22.04 1.75 8.49
C PRO A 227 20.58 1.36 8.76
N GLN A 228 19.74 2.32 9.15
CA GLN A 228 18.32 2.10 9.52
C GLN A 228 17.40 3.18 8.91
N PRO A 229 17.31 3.26 7.58
CA PRO A 229 16.65 4.37 6.89
C PRO A 229 15.15 4.49 7.22
N TYR A 230 14.41 3.38 7.38
CA TYR A 230 12.99 3.43 7.72
C TYR A 230 12.76 3.85 9.17
N LYS A 231 13.57 3.38 10.13
CA LYS A 231 13.51 3.86 11.51
C LYS A 231 13.72 5.38 11.59
N VAL A 232 14.66 5.92 10.80
CA VAL A 232 14.89 7.37 10.71
C VAL A 232 13.67 8.06 10.13
N GLN A 233 13.14 7.59 9.00
CA GLN A 233 11.93 8.15 8.39
C GLN A 233 10.71 8.09 9.31
N LEU A 234 10.49 7.00 10.04
CA LEU A 234 9.38 6.86 10.99
C LEU A 234 9.51 7.83 12.19
N ARG A 235 10.73 8.21 12.59
CA ARG A 235 10.93 9.28 13.58
C ARG A 235 10.55 10.64 13.01
N VAL A 236 10.79 10.88 11.72
CA VAL A 236 10.32 12.08 11.02
C VAL A 236 8.79 12.09 10.95
N VAL A 237 8.15 10.96 10.61
CA VAL A 237 6.69 10.78 10.67
C VAL A 237 6.15 11.11 12.06
N LYS A 238 6.75 10.53 13.13
CA LYS A 238 6.36 10.81 14.52
C LYS A 238 6.50 12.29 14.87
N SER A 239 7.58 12.93 14.44
CA SER A 239 7.80 14.36 14.65
C SER A 239 6.70 15.18 14.00
N LEU A 240 6.42 14.96 12.71
CA LEU A 240 5.38 15.67 11.96
C LEU A 240 3.97 15.49 12.54
N ILE A 241 3.60 14.28 12.97
CA ILE A 241 2.28 14.01 13.59
C ILE A 241 2.12 14.71 14.94
N SER A 242 3.24 14.98 15.62
CA SER A 242 3.24 15.65 16.93
C SER A 242 3.24 17.18 16.81
N GLU A 243 3.43 17.73 15.61
CA GLU A 243 3.35 19.17 15.37
C GLU A 243 1.89 19.66 15.37
N ASN A 244 1.71 20.93 15.71
CA ASN A 244 0.40 21.58 15.60
C ASN A 244 0.05 21.84 14.13
N ASP A 245 -1.24 21.76 13.80
CA ASP A 245 -1.76 21.89 12.43
C ASP A 245 -1.36 23.20 11.72
N GLU A 246 -1.20 24.30 12.46
CA GLU A 246 -0.80 25.61 11.89
C GLU A 246 0.59 25.60 11.23
N GLY A 247 1.48 24.68 11.62
CA GLY A 247 2.86 24.59 11.10
C GLY A 247 3.08 23.44 10.10
N LEU A 248 2.04 22.68 9.79
CA LEU A 248 2.11 21.49 8.96
C LEU A 248 1.58 21.80 7.56
N HIS A 249 2.50 22.15 6.66
CA HIS A 249 2.22 22.39 5.24
C HIS A 249 2.65 21.20 4.39
N ASP A 250 1.95 20.97 3.28
CA ASP A 250 2.19 19.83 2.38
C ASP A 250 3.61 19.84 1.80
N GLU A 251 4.18 21.03 1.54
CA GLU A 251 5.57 21.18 1.06
C GLU A 251 6.58 20.68 2.09
N LYS A 252 6.31 20.92 3.38
CA LYS A 252 7.17 20.43 4.47
C LYS A 252 7.08 18.92 4.60
N VAL A 253 5.89 18.33 4.41
CA VAL A 253 5.68 16.88 4.44
C VAL A 253 6.45 16.23 3.29
N THR A 254 6.22 16.69 2.06
CA THR A 254 6.88 16.17 0.85
C THR A 254 8.40 16.38 0.88
N GLN A 255 8.91 17.51 1.40
CA GLN A 255 10.35 17.73 1.54
C GLN A 255 11.00 16.76 2.55
N LYS A 256 10.31 16.42 3.64
CA LYS A 256 10.88 15.59 4.71
C LYS A 256 10.70 14.09 4.50
N LEU A 257 9.49 13.68 4.09
CA LEU A 257 9.14 12.27 3.89
C LEU A 257 9.28 11.83 2.44
N GLY A 258 9.20 12.75 1.48
CA GLY A 258 9.13 12.44 0.06
C GLY A 258 7.74 12.04 -0.40
N ASN A 259 7.57 11.96 -1.71
CA ASN A 259 6.36 11.53 -2.39
C ASN A 259 6.70 10.85 -3.74
N SER A 260 7.79 10.06 -3.78
CA SER A 260 8.32 9.47 -5.01
C SER A 260 8.19 7.95 -5.06
N VAL A 261 8.45 7.37 -6.23
CA VAL A 261 8.49 5.92 -6.50
C VAL A 261 9.49 5.13 -5.65
N ALA A 262 10.40 5.78 -4.94
CA ALA A 262 11.30 5.10 -4.01
C ALA A 262 10.55 4.68 -2.74
N ALA A 263 10.67 3.42 -2.32
CA ALA A 263 9.95 2.89 -1.16
C ALA A 263 10.20 3.70 0.13
N LEU A 264 11.43 4.18 0.32
CA LEU A 264 11.81 5.01 1.47
C LEU A 264 11.06 6.36 1.51
N TYR A 265 10.61 6.84 0.35
CA TYR A 265 10.02 8.16 0.14
C TYR A 265 8.55 8.10 -0.30
N SER A 266 7.87 6.97 -0.04
CA SER A 266 6.45 6.77 -0.30
C SER A 266 5.78 5.96 0.80
N VAL A 267 6.41 4.88 1.30
CA VAL A 267 5.82 4.05 2.38
C VAL A 267 5.65 4.85 3.68
N PRO A 268 6.66 5.58 4.20
CA PRO A 268 6.46 6.41 5.40
C PRO A 268 5.43 7.51 5.18
N THR A 269 5.36 8.08 3.97
CA THR A 269 4.36 9.09 3.59
C THR A 269 2.94 8.51 3.63
N ALA A 270 2.72 7.31 3.11
CA ALA A 270 1.42 6.65 3.18
C ALA A 270 0.96 6.40 4.63
N ILE A 271 1.89 5.96 5.49
CA ILE A 271 1.63 5.78 6.94
C ILE A 271 1.29 7.13 7.58
N PHE A 272 2.06 8.18 7.26
CA PHE A 272 1.79 9.53 7.73
C PHE A 272 0.40 10.01 7.34
N CYS A 273 -0.01 9.83 6.08
CA CYS A 273 -1.33 10.23 5.59
C CYS A 273 -2.47 9.58 6.38
N PHE A 274 -2.37 8.27 6.63
CA PHE A 274 -3.35 7.55 7.46
C PHE A 274 -3.44 8.10 8.90
N LEU A 275 -2.28 8.35 9.53
CA LEU A 275 -2.23 8.84 10.92
C LEU A 275 -2.64 10.31 11.03
N ARG A 276 -2.29 11.15 10.05
CA ARG A 276 -2.67 12.57 10.02
C ARG A 276 -4.17 12.75 9.82
N ALA A 277 -4.78 11.88 9.01
CA ALA A 277 -6.21 11.94 8.70
C ALA A 277 -7.14 11.51 9.83
N GLN A 278 -6.61 11.02 10.96
CA GLN A 278 -7.39 10.83 12.19
C GLN A 278 -8.02 12.14 12.68
N LYS A 279 -7.41 13.28 12.33
CA LYS A 279 -7.93 14.62 12.58
C LYS A 279 -8.34 15.30 11.26
N PRO A 280 -9.22 16.31 11.31
CA PRO A 280 -9.50 17.16 10.14
C PRO A 280 -8.21 17.72 9.52
N ILE A 281 -8.19 17.87 8.21
CA ILE A 281 -7.08 18.44 7.45
C ILE A 281 -7.60 19.66 6.71
N ALA A 282 -6.91 20.79 6.84
CA ALA A 282 -7.29 22.02 6.17
C ALA A 282 -7.38 21.79 4.64
N GLY A 283 -8.45 22.26 4.01
CA GLY A 283 -8.68 22.11 2.58
C GLY A 283 -9.35 20.79 2.15
N ILE A 284 -9.55 19.82 3.06
CA ILE A 284 -10.29 18.59 2.80
C ILE A 284 -11.62 18.60 3.55
N GLN A 285 -12.72 18.63 2.81
CA GLN A 285 -14.07 18.73 3.35
C GLN A 285 -14.73 17.35 3.35
N THR A 286 -14.53 16.60 4.43
CA THR A 286 -15.24 15.34 4.70
C THR A 286 -15.15 14.94 6.18
N ASP A 287 -16.25 14.40 6.70
CA ASP A 287 -16.28 13.76 8.02
C ASP A 287 -15.85 12.30 7.97
N ASN A 288 -15.71 11.71 6.78
CA ASN A 288 -15.25 10.34 6.61
C ASN A 288 -13.72 10.27 6.67
N PRO A 289 -13.13 9.66 7.72
CA PRO A 289 -11.68 9.64 7.87
C PRO A 289 -10.97 8.70 6.88
N PHE A 290 -11.67 7.69 6.33
CA PHE A 290 -11.12 6.86 5.25
C PHE A 290 -10.89 7.71 3.99
N ARG A 291 -11.94 8.43 3.54
CA ARG A 291 -11.84 9.36 2.41
C ARG A 291 -10.77 10.41 2.68
N ARG A 292 -10.75 10.99 3.88
CA ARG A 292 -9.75 12.01 4.25
C ARG A 292 -8.32 11.50 4.08
N ALA A 293 -8.03 10.26 4.49
CA ALA A 293 -6.71 9.67 4.38
C ALA A 293 -6.28 9.50 2.91
N VAL A 294 -7.13 8.90 2.08
CA VAL A 294 -6.83 8.68 0.66
C VAL A 294 -6.74 10.01 -0.11
N GLN A 295 -7.71 10.92 0.10
CA GLN A 295 -7.70 12.23 -0.54
C GLN A 295 -6.47 13.05 -0.14
N TYR A 296 -6.03 12.96 1.13
CA TYR A 296 -4.81 13.64 1.57
C TYR A 296 -3.56 13.07 0.91
N ALA A 297 -3.43 11.74 0.85
CA ALA A 297 -2.34 11.08 0.15
C ALA A 297 -2.19 11.56 -1.30
N ILE A 298 -3.29 11.62 -2.05
CA ILE A 298 -3.29 12.11 -3.44
C ILE A 298 -2.95 13.61 -3.51
N SER A 299 -3.42 14.40 -2.53
CA SER A 299 -3.17 15.85 -2.49
C SER A 299 -1.69 16.22 -2.31
N LEU A 300 -0.84 15.29 -1.85
CA LEU A 300 0.60 15.51 -1.71
C LEU A 300 1.36 15.44 -3.05
N GLY A 301 0.73 14.97 -4.13
CA GLY A 301 1.38 14.86 -5.45
C GLY A 301 2.49 13.82 -5.50
N GLY A 302 3.26 13.87 -6.60
CA GLY A 302 4.26 12.85 -6.90
C GLY A 302 3.61 11.53 -7.32
N ASP A 303 4.04 10.43 -6.71
CA ASP A 303 3.56 9.06 -6.95
C ASP A 303 2.21 8.81 -6.24
N THR A 304 1.18 9.44 -6.76
CA THR A 304 -0.11 9.60 -6.06
C THR A 304 -0.95 8.33 -6.01
N ASP A 305 -0.92 7.50 -7.06
CA ASP A 305 -1.62 6.22 -7.09
C ASP A 305 -1.02 5.25 -6.07
N THR A 306 0.31 5.11 -6.03
CA THR A 306 0.97 4.18 -5.11
C THR A 306 0.83 4.63 -3.66
N ILE A 307 1.06 5.91 -3.36
CA ILE A 307 0.89 6.43 -1.99
C ILE A 307 -0.58 6.37 -1.58
N GLY A 308 -1.50 6.68 -2.49
CA GLY A 308 -2.94 6.53 -2.30
C GLY A 308 -3.33 5.10 -1.97
N SER A 309 -2.88 4.14 -2.77
CA SER A 309 -3.12 2.69 -2.64
C SER A 309 -2.61 2.17 -1.30
N MET A 310 -1.36 2.47 -0.94
CA MET A 310 -0.79 2.07 0.34
C MET A 310 -1.53 2.70 1.53
N THR A 311 -1.91 3.98 1.43
CA THR A 311 -2.68 4.67 2.48
C THR A 311 -4.07 4.04 2.63
N GLY A 312 -4.76 3.81 1.52
CA GLY A 312 -6.08 3.20 1.48
C GLY A 312 -6.06 1.77 2.03
N ALA A 313 -5.03 0.98 1.74
CA ALA A 313 -4.88 -0.36 2.29
C ALA A 313 -4.76 -0.37 3.82
N ILE A 314 -4.03 0.59 4.40
CA ILE A 314 -3.90 0.77 5.85
C ILE A 314 -5.23 1.26 6.45
N ALA A 315 -5.81 2.32 5.86
CA ALA A 315 -7.06 2.92 6.33
C ALA A 315 -8.22 1.91 6.27
N GLY A 316 -8.35 1.17 5.18
CA GLY A 316 -9.36 0.14 5.02
C GLY A 316 -9.16 -1.06 5.96
N ALA A 317 -7.91 -1.42 6.26
CA ALA A 317 -7.60 -2.43 7.27
C ALA A 317 -7.93 -1.99 8.71
N PHE A 318 -8.00 -0.68 8.97
CA PHE A 318 -8.42 -0.13 10.26
C PHE A 318 -9.94 0.04 10.33
N TYR A 319 -10.53 0.74 9.35
CA TYR A 319 -11.93 1.14 9.38
C TYR A 319 -12.92 0.08 8.89
N GLY A 320 -12.49 -0.82 7.99
CA GLY A 320 -13.38 -1.74 7.30
C GLY A 320 -14.12 -1.16 6.09
N GLU A 321 -14.76 -2.04 5.33
CA GLU A 321 -15.60 -1.71 4.17
C GLU A 321 -16.72 -0.73 4.53
N GLU A 322 -17.20 -0.74 5.77
CA GLU A 322 -18.31 0.13 6.21
C GLU A 322 -18.00 1.63 6.14
N LYS A 323 -16.71 2.02 6.15
CA LYS A 323 -16.31 3.43 5.93
C LYS A 323 -16.08 3.76 4.47
N ILE A 324 -16.25 2.82 3.54
CA ILE A 324 -16.10 3.03 2.11
C ILE A 324 -17.47 3.33 1.50
N ASN A 325 -17.58 4.43 0.76
CA ASN A 325 -18.82 4.79 0.09
C ASN A 325 -19.10 3.83 -1.09
N SER A 326 -20.26 3.17 -1.06
CA SER A 326 -20.64 2.19 -2.09
C SER A 326 -20.87 2.79 -3.49
N ASN A 327 -21.20 4.08 -3.61
CA ASN A 327 -21.35 4.74 -4.91
C ASN A 327 -19.98 4.88 -5.58
N LEU A 328 -18.94 5.23 -4.80
CA LEU A 328 -17.58 5.32 -5.30
C LEU A 328 -17.11 3.98 -5.88
N LEU A 329 -17.42 2.86 -5.22
CA LEU A 329 -17.03 1.53 -5.69
C LEU A 329 -17.63 1.13 -7.05
N GLN A 330 -18.80 1.66 -7.41
CA GLN A 330 -19.44 1.39 -8.72
C GLN A 330 -18.66 2.00 -9.88
N HIS A 331 -17.78 2.96 -9.59
CA HIS A 331 -16.96 3.64 -10.57
C HIS A 331 -15.58 3.02 -10.73
N LEU A 332 -15.22 2.00 -9.94
CA LEU A 332 -13.89 1.41 -9.99
C LEU A 332 -13.90 0.09 -10.72
N GLU A 333 -12.88 -0.12 -11.54
CA GLU A 333 -12.63 -1.42 -12.16
C GLU A 333 -12.40 -2.50 -11.09
N ALA A 334 -13.02 -3.66 -11.29
CA ALA A 334 -12.81 -4.86 -10.48
C ALA A 334 -13.10 -4.73 -8.96
N SER A 335 -13.91 -3.75 -8.55
CA SER A 335 -14.23 -3.54 -7.13
C SER A 335 -14.89 -4.76 -6.48
N GLU A 336 -15.78 -5.45 -7.20
CA GLU A 336 -16.41 -6.67 -6.71
C GLU A 336 -15.39 -7.81 -6.54
N GLU A 337 -14.49 -7.98 -7.49
CA GLU A 337 -13.45 -9.01 -7.44
C GLU A 337 -12.46 -8.78 -6.28
N PHE A 338 -12.09 -7.53 -6.02
CA PHE A 338 -11.29 -7.16 -4.85
C PHE A 338 -12.02 -7.46 -3.54
N ARG A 339 -13.32 -7.17 -3.48
CA ARG A 339 -14.17 -7.50 -2.33
C ARG A 339 -14.22 -9.02 -2.09
N ILE A 340 -14.45 -9.79 -3.14
CA ILE A 340 -14.47 -11.26 -3.10
C ILE A 340 -13.11 -11.80 -2.62
N LEU A 341 -11.99 -11.29 -3.14
CA LEU A 341 -10.66 -11.70 -2.68
C LEU A 341 -10.44 -11.38 -1.19
N GLY A 342 -10.94 -10.24 -0.71
CA GLY A 342 -10.95 -9.91 0.72
C GLY A 342 -11.65 -10.99 1.56
N ASP A 343 -12.83 -11.43 1.15
CA ASP A 343 -13.56 -12.53 1.82
C ASP A 343 -12.78 -13.84 1.80
N ARG A 344 -12.22 -14.21 0.64
CA ARG A 344 -11.47 -15.46 0.48
C ARG A 344 -10.19 -15.48 1.32
N LEU A 345 -9.51 -14.34 1.43
CA LEU A 345 -8.35 -14.18 2.31
C LEU A 345 -8.76 -14.27 3.79
N PHE A 346 -9.91 -13.70 4.15
CA PHE A 346 -10.46 -13.82 5.50
C PHE A 346 -10.69 -15.29 5.86
N GLU A 347 -11.43 -16.03 5.01
CA GLU A 347 -11.72 -17.45 5.19
C GLU A 347 -10.43 -18.28 5.40
N LEU A 348 -9.39 -18.04 4.59
CA LEU A 348 -8.11 -18.73 4.70
C LEU A 348 -7.31 -18.35 5.95
N SER A 349 -7.50 -17.13 6.46
CA SER A 349 -6.77 -16.63 7.63
C SER A 349 -7.36 -17.14 8.95
N VAL A 350 -8.68 -17.40 8.99
CA VAL A 350 -9.39 -17.88 10.20
C VAL A 350 -9.52 -19.40 10.27
N ALA A 351 -9.40 -20.10 9.14
CA ALA A 351 -9.44 -21.56 9.07
C ALA A 351 -8.12 -22.25 9.49
N ARG A 352 -7.09 -21.48 9.84
CA ARG A 352 -5.76 -21.93 10.27
C ARG A 352 -5.46 -21.39 11.65
#